data_AF-A0A2K5QMA2-F1
#
_entry.id   AF-A0A2K5QMA2-F1
#
_cell.length_a   1.000
_cell.length_b   1.000
_cell.length_c   1.000
_cell.angle_alpha   90.00
_cell.angle_beta   90.00
_cell.angle_gamma   90.00
#
_symmetry.space_group_name_H-M   'P 1'
#
loop_
_entity.id
_entity.type
_entity.pdbx_description
1 polymer ?
#
loop_
_entity_poly.entity_id
_entity_poly.type
_entity_poly.pdbx_seq_one_letter_code
_entity_poly.pdbx_strand_id
1 'polypeptide(L)'
;VWHGEKARGSHRPSHPSLCATETPILGLGSSALKAQWTEDCRKSTYPPSGPTYRGPVPWYTINLDLPPYKRWHELMVDKAPMLKVIIGSLKNMVNTFVPSGKVMQMVDEKLPGLLGNFPGPFEEELKGIAAVTDIPLGEIISFNIFYEFFTMCTSIVAENKEGHLVHGRNMDFGVFLGWNIENNTWVITEELKPLTVNLDFQRNNKTVFKASSFAGYVGMLTGFKPGLFSLTLNERFSINGGYLGVLEWILGKKDSMWIGFITRTVLENSTSYEEAKNILIKTKILAPAYFILGGNQSGEGCVITRDRKELLDVYEVSPWKACMMSCQQNLSSTS
;
A
#
# COMPACT_ATOMS: atom_id res chain seq x y z
N VAL A 1 -25.92 -29.07 61.83
CA VAL A 1 -25.05 -28.29 62.74
C VAL A 1 -23.70 -28.15 62.05
N TRP A 2 -23.23 -26.91 61.89
CA TRP A 2 -22.02 -26.44 61.19
C TRP A 2 -22.06 -26.24 59.66
N HIS A 3 -21.99 -24.95 59.28
CA HIS A 3 -21.53 -24.36 58.02
C HIS A 3 -19.99 -24.40 57.92
N GLY A 4 -19.43 -24.33 56.70
CA GLY A 4 -18.05 -23.87 56.48
C GLY A 4 -17.36 -24.34 55.20
N GLU A 5 -17.04 -23.36 54.34
CA GLU A 5 -16.25 -23.31 53.09
C GLU A 5 -15.09 -24.31 52.87
N LYS A 6 -14.83 -24.67 51.58
CA LYS A 6 -13.54 -24.38 50.91
C LYS A 6 -13.52 -24.70 49.41
N ALA A 7 -12.85 -23.81 48.68
CA ALA A 7 -12.56 -23.80 47.25
C ALA A 7 -11.67 -24.96 46.75
N ARG A 8 -11.84 -25.33 45.47
CA ARG A 8 -10.76 -25.84 44.59
C ARG A 8 -10.96 -25.34 43.17
N GLY A 9 -10.06 -24.46 42.73
CA GLY A 9 -9.90 -24.06 41.34
C GLY A 9 -9.21 -25.16 40.54
N SER A 10 -9.60 -25.31 39.27
CA SER A 10 -8.88 -26.11 38.27
C SER A 10 -8.26 -25.15 37.26
N HIS A 11 -6.93 -25.18 37.15
CA HIS A 11 -6.19 -24.45 36.12
C HIS A 11 -6.28 -25.21 34.80
N ARG A 12 -6.82 -24.56 33.75
CA ARG A 12 -6.49 -24.85 32.35
C ARG A 12 -5.60 -23.73 31.82
N PRO A 13 -4.55 -24.01 31.04
CA PRO A 13 -3.71 -22.98 30.44
C PRO A 13 -4.48 -22.27 29.32
N SER A 14 -4.63 -20.95 29.45
CA SER A 14 -5.15 -20.08 28.41
C SER A 14 -4.06 -19.80 27.37
N HIS A 15 -4.34 -20.15 26.11
CA HIS A 15 -3.60 -19.59 24.99
C HIS A 15 -3.96 -18.11 24.84
N PRO A 16 -2.99 -17.19 24.63
CA PRO A 16 -3.33 -15.80 24.35
C PRO A 16 -3.91 -15.70 22.92
N SER A 17 -5.23 -15.53 22.83
CA SER A 17 -5.90 -15.05 21.63
C SER A 17 -5.66 -13.56 21.49
N LEU A 18 -5.01 -13.13 20.41
CA LEU A 18 -5.02 -11.74 19.95
C LEU A 18 -6.43 -11.42 19.42
N CYS A 19 -7.36 -11.10 20.31
CA CYS A 19 -8.57 -10.37 19.96
C CYS A 19 -8.31 -8.89 20.20
N ALA A 20 -8.47 -8.06 19.16
CA ALA A 20 -8.52 -6.63 19.31
C ALA A 20 -9.68 -6.27 20.26
N THR A 21 -9.38 -5.66 21.39
CA THR A 21 -10.39 -5.15 22.30
C THR A 21 -10.94 -3.85 21.74
N GLU A 22 -12.25 -3.80 21.47
CA GLU A 22 -12.97 -2.59 21.11
C GLU A 22 -13.04 -1.64 22.33
N THR A 23 -12.33 -0.51 22.25
CA THR A 23 -12.54 0.64 23.15
C THR A 23 -13.09 1.81 22.33
N PRO A 24 -14.31 2.29 22.60
CA PRO A 24 -14.84 3.49 21.95
C PRO A 24 -14.33 4.74 22.69
N ILE A 25 -13.76 5.71 21.97
CA ILE A 25 -13.56 7.07 22.49
C ILE A 25 -14.24 8.07 21.55
N LEU A 26 -15.08 8.91 22.16
CA LEU A 26 -16.03 9.86 21.59
C LEU A 26 -15.40 11.11 20.96
N GLY A 27 -16.08 11.67 19.95
CA GLY A 27 -16.03 13.11 19.66
C GLY A 27 -16.25 13.49 18.19
N LEU A 28 -17.40 14.11 17.91
CA LEU A 28 -17.81 14.75 16.63
C LEU A 28 -18.25 13.82 15.49
N GLY A 29 -19.54 13.48 15.48
CA GLY A 29 -20.39 13.58 14.28
C GLY A 29 -19.93 12.89 13.00
N SER A 30 -19.30 11.72 13.08
CA SER A 30 -19.29 10.76 11.97
C SER A 30 -19.97 9.51 12.48
N SER A 31 -21.16 9.21 11.94
CA SER A 31 -21.72 7.88 11.99
C SER A 31 -20.72 6.94 11.35
N ALA A 32 -19.82 6.36 12.16
CA ALA A 32 -19.05 5.20 11.76
C ALA A 32 -20.08 4.17 11.31
N LEU A 33 -20.17 3.94 10.00
CA LEU A 33 -20.93 2.84 9.44
C LEU A 33 -20.39 1.58 10.10
N LYS A 34 -21.11 1.08 11.11
CA LYS A 34 -20.85 -0.24 11.67
C LYS A 34 -20.89 -1.20 10.50
N ALA A 35 -19.83 -1.99 10.33
CA ALA A 35 -19.80 -3.03 9.31
C ALA A 35 -21.09 -3.85 9.44
N GLN A 36 -21.85 -3.96 8.35
CA GLN A 36 -23.15 -4.64 8.35
C GLN A 36 -23.00 -6.14 8.66
N TRP A 37 -21.80 -6.68 8.48
CA TRP A 37 -21.41 -8.04 8.83
C TRP A 37 -19.97 -8.07 9.34
N THR A 38 -19.75 -8.79 10.44
CA THR A 38 -18.44 -9.18 10.96
C THR A 38 -18.49 -10.66 11.35
N GLU A 39 -17.33 -11.31 11.48
CA GLU A 39 -17.22 -12.71 11.87
C GLU A 39 -16.13 -12.92 12.92
N ASP A 40 -16.20 -14.03 13.65
CA ASP A 40 -15.13 -14.48 14.55
C ASP A 40 -13.84 -14.79 13.76
N CYS A 41 -12.70 -14.79 14.47
CA CYS A 41 -11.41 -15.09 13.85
C CYS A 41 -11.42 -16.44 13.11
N ARG A 42 -11.24 -16.40 11.78
CA ARG A 42 -11.19 -17.58 10.93
C ARG A 42 -9.99 -18.48 11.26
N LYS A 43 -10.15 -19.77 11.00
CA LYS A 43 -9.12 -20.81 11.18
C LYS A 43 -8.99 -21.64 9.90
N SER A 44 -7.83 -22.28 9.72
CA SER A 44 -7.58 -23.23 8.61
C SER A 44 -7.81 -22.65 7.20
N THR A 45 -7.46 -21.38 6.99
CA THR A 45 -7.61 -20.69 5.70
C THR A 45 -6.34 -20.73 4.83
N TYR A 46 -5.27 -21.36 5.32
CA TYR A 46 -4.00 -21.53 4.61
C TYR A 46 -3.68 -23.04 4.44
N PRO A 47 -3.29 -23.51 3.24
CA PRO A 47 -3.14 -22.75 2.00
C PRO A 47 -4.48 -22.18 1.47
N PRO A 48 -4.47 -21.04 0.76
CA PRO A 48 -5.70 -20.37 0.34
C PRO A 48 -6.59 -21.25 -0.54
N SER A 49 -7.87 -21.31 -0.19
CA SER A 49 -8.90 -22.04 -0.94
C SER A 49 -10.30 -21.47 -0.65
N GLY A 50 -11.31 -21.97 -1.36
CA GLY A 50 -12.71 -21.57 -1.16
C GLY A 50 -13.05 -20.17 -1.73
N PRO A 51 -14.20 -19.60 -1.34
CA PRO A 51 -14.79 -18.44 -2.02
C PRO A 51 -14.01 -17.13 -1.85
N THR A 52 -13.15 -17.03 -0.82
CA THR A 52 -12.30 -15.86 -0.60
C THR A 52 -11.02 -15.89 -1.42
N TYR A 53 -10.67 -17.02 -2.04
CA TYR A 53 -9.49 -17.17 -2.89
C TYR A 53 -9.85 -16.91 -4.35
N ARG A 54 -9.34 -15.82 -4.92
CA ARG A 54 -9.59 -15.45 -6.33
C ARG A 54 -8.64 -16.11 -7.32
N GLY A 55 -7.48 -16.59 -6.85
CA GLY A 55 -6.46 -17.20 -7.69
C GLY A 55 -5.06 -16.77 -7.29
N PRO A 56 -4.03 -17.41 -7.87
CA PRO A 56 -2.64 -17.05 -7.63
C PRO A 56 -2.27 -15.74 -8.33
N VAL A 57 -1.24 -15.07 -7.81
CA VAL A 57 -0.67 -13.87 -8.43
C VAL A 57 0.55 -14.27 -9.28
N PRO A 58 0.60 -13.90 -10.58
CA PRO A 58 1.72 -14.27 -11.46
C PRO A 58 3.00 -13.52 -11.08
N TRP A 59 4.15 -14.12 -11.40
CA TRP A 59 5.48 -13.55 -11.19
C TRP A 59 6.08 -13.04 -12.50
N TYR A 60 6.73 -11.88 -12.44
CA TYR A 60 7.49 -11.27 -13.53
C TYR A 60 8.86 -10.81 -13.03
N THR A 61 9.88 -10.93 -13.87
CA THR A 61 11.20 -10.38 -13.58
C THR A 61 11.31 -8.97 -14.16
N ILE A 62 11.71 -7.99 -13.35
CA ILE A 62 12.03 -6.65 -13.82
C ILE A 62 13.55 -6.49 -13.83
N ASN A 63 14.14 -6.42 -15.03
CA ASN A 63 15.59 -6.30 -15.18
C ASN A 63 16.04 -4.84 -15.05
N LEU A 64 16.68 -4.51 -13.93
CA LEU A 64 17.21 -3.17 -13.61
C LEU A 64 18.42 -2.78 -14.47
N ASP A 65 19.09 -3.73 -15.13
CA ASP A 65 20.18 -3.47 -16.06
C ASP A 65 19.69 -2.90 -17.39
N LEU A 66 18.39 -3.05 -17.70
CA LEU A 66 17.77 -2.38 -18.84
C LEU A 66 17.62 -0.87 -18.58
N PRO A 67 17.70 -0.04 -19.64
CA PRO A 67 17.31 1.35 -19.56
C PRO A 67 15.89 1.47 -18.96
N PRO A 68 15.63 2.42 -18.04
CA PRO A 68 14.33 2.58 -17.37
C PRO A 68 13.13 2.44 -18.30
N TYR A 69 13.16 3.12 -19.45
CA TYR A 69 12.14 3.05 -20.49
C TYR A 69 11.72 1.63 -20.87
N LYS A 70 12.65 0.67 -20.94
CA LYS A 70 12.39 -0.69 -21.42
C LYS A 70 11.96 -1.68 -20.33
N ARG A 71 12.09 -1.33 -19.05
CA ARG A 71 12.00 -2.29 -17.93
C ARG A 71 10.64 -2.98 -17.80
N TRP A 72 9.57 -2.28 -18.18
CA TRP A 72 8.20 -2.76 -18.03
C TRP A 72 7.60 -3.36 -19.30
N HIS A 73 8.34 -3.36 -20.42
CA HIS A 73 7.77 -3.70 -21.73
C HIS A 73 7.17 -5.11 -21.76
N GLU A 74 7.91 -6.13 -21.27
CA GLU A 74 7.44 -7.51 -21.27
C GLU A 74 6.15 -7.68 -20.46
N LEU A 75 6.12 -7.14 -19.24
CA LEU A 75 4.91 -7.14 -18.41
C LEU A 75 3.74 -6.43 -19.11
N MET A 76 4.01 -5.32 -19.79
CA MET A 76 2.97 -4.54 -20.47
C MET A 76 2.43 -5.24 -21.72
N VAL A 77 3.20 -6.09 -22.40
CA VAL A 77 2.64 -6.92 -23.50
C VAL A 77 1.50 -7.80 -22.98
N ASP A 78 1.68 -8.41 -21.81
CA ASP A 78 0.68 -9.29 -21.20
C ASP A 78 -0.48 -8.50 -20.56
N LYS A 79 -0.17 -7.40 -19.87
CA LYS A 79 -1.13 -6.70 -18.99
C LYS A 79 -1.78 -5.47 -19.62
N ALA A 80 -1.32 -4.99 -20.78
CA ALA A 80 -1.91 -3.84 -21.46
C ALA A 80 -3.44 -3.96 -21.69
N PRO A 81 -4.00 -5.11 -22.09
CA PRO A 81 -5.45 -5.21 -22.29
C PRO A 81 -6.24 -4.88 -21.00
N MET A 82 -5.80 -5.40 -19.86
CA MET A 82 -6.44 -5.13 -18.57
C MET A 82 -6.19 -3.70 -18.09
N LEU A 83 -5.01 -3.14 -18.39
CA LEU A 83 -4.70 -1.75 -18.05
C LEU A 83 -5.58 -0.79 -18.86
N LYS A 84 -5.85 -1.08 -20.13
CA LYS A 84 -6.79 -0.31 -20.96
C LYS A 84 -8.21 -0.34 -20.41
N VAL A 85 -8.65 -1.48 -19.88
CA VAL A 85 -9.98 -1.62 -19.27
C VAL A 85 -10.13 -0.69 -18.08
N ILE A 86 -9.22 -0.75 -17.09
CA ILE A 86 -9.33 0.10 -15.89
C ILE A 86 -9.21 1.59 -16.22
N ILE A 87 -8.34 1.96 -17.15
CA ILE A 87 -8.20 3.34 -17.61
C ILE A 87 -9.47 3.81 -18.32
N GLY A 88 -10.08 2.96 -19.14
CA GLY A 88 -11.38 3.23 -19.77
C GLY A 88 -12.50 3.40 -18.76
N SER A 89 -12.56 2.57 -17.72
CA SER A 89 -13.52 2.68 -16.63
C SER A 89 -13.35 3.98 -15.84
N LEU A 90 -12.10 4.36 -15.52
CA LEU A 90 -11.79 5.65 -14.88
C LEU A 90 -12.20 6.85 -15.75
N LYS A 91 -11.92 6.81 -17.06
CA LYS A 91 -12.33 7.83 -18.02
C LYS A 91 -13.84 8.01 -18.09
N ASN A 92 -14.57 6.90 -18.28
CA ASN A 92 -16.03 6.92 -18.40
C ASN A 92 -16.66 7.49 -17.14
N MET A 93 -16.10 7.14 -15.99
CA MET A 93 -16.54 7.64 -14.71
C MET A 93 -16.27 9.14 -14.53
N VAL A 94 -15.06 9.62 -14.81
CA VAL A 94 -14.75 11.07 -14.81
C VAL A 94 -15.68 11.83 -15.75
N ASN A 95 -15.90 11.31 -16.96
CA ASN A 95 -16.83 11.92 -17.92
C ASN A 95 -18.29 11.86 -17.47
N THR A 96 -18.69 10.91 -16.64
CA THR A 96 -20.05 10.88 -16.06
C THR A 96 -20.26 12.03 -15.07
N PHE A 97 -19.26 12.32 -14.23
CA PHE A 97 -19.32 13.45 -13.28
C PHE A 97 -19.00 14.80 -13.92
N VAL A 98 -18.17 14.82 -14.96
CA VAL A 98 -17.78 16.02 -15.71
C VAL A 98 -17.98 15.78 -17.21
N PRO A 99 -19.23 15.85 -17.72
CA PRO A 99 -19.59 15.48 -19.10
C PRO A 99 -18.93 16.32 -20.18
N SER A 100 -18.36 17.47 -19.81
CA SER A 100 -17.67 18.35 -20.75
C SER A 100 -16.41 17.73 -21.38
N GLY A 101 -15.89 16.62 -20.83
CA GLY A 101 -14.64 15.98 -21.29
C GLY A 101 -13.37 16.80 -21.04
N LYS A 102 -13.50 18.06 -20.59
CA LYS A 102 -12.38 18.99 -20.38
C LYS A 102 -11.35 18.47 -19.38
N VAL A 103 -11.79 17.73 -18.36
CA VAL A 103 -10.87 17.15 -17.37
C VAL A 103 -9.96 16.12 -18.03
N MET A 104 -10.52 15.22 -18.83
CA MET A 104 -9.71 14.23 -19.55
C MET A 104 -8.78 14.89 -20.56
N GLN A 105 -9.25 15.92 -21.28
CA GLN A 105 -8.39 16.68 -22.17
C GLN A 105 -7.22 17.34 -21.44
N MET A 106 -7.44 17.89 -20.23
CA MET A 106 -6.36 18.44 -19.40
C MET A 106 -5.39 17.37 -18.92
N VAL A 107 -5.89 16.19 -18.55
CA VAL A 107 -5.06 15.03 -18.18
C VAL A 107 -4.13 14.68 -19.34
N ASP A 108 -4.67 14.56 -20.55
CA ASP A 108 -3.92 14.07 -21.70
C ASP A 108 -2.91 15.13 -22.21
N GLU A 109 -3.32 16.40 -22.29
CA GLU A 109 -2.53 17.45 -22.93
C GLU A 109 -1.65 18.26 -21.98
N LYS A 110 -2.03 18.42 -20.72
CA LYS A 110 -1.42 19.41 -19.80
C LYS A 110 -0.75 18.77 -18.59
N LEU A 111 -1.28 17.66 -18.07
CA LEU A 111 -0.79 17.06 -16.82
C LEU A 111 0.71 16.72 -16.85
N PRO A 112 1.27 16.13 -17.93
CA PRO A 112 2.72 15.86 -17.98
C PRO A 112 3.56 17.14 -17.85
N GLY A 113 3.12 18.23 -18.51
CA GLY A 113 3.81 19.52 -18.43
C GLY A 113 3.65 20.21 -17.06
N LEU A 114 2.47 20.09 -16.43
CA LEU A 114 2.18 20.68 -15.13
C LEU A 114 2.99 20.02 -14.01
N LEU A 115 3.10 18.68 -14.02
CA LEU A 115 3.90 17.96 -13.04
C LEU A 115 5.39 18.09 -13.34
N GLY A 116 5.75 18.38 -14.59
CA GLY A 116 7.12 18.44 -15.07
C GLY A 116 7.84 17.10 -14.92
N ASN A 117 9.16 17.15 -14.95
CA ASN A 117 9.97 15.93 -14.92
C ASN A 117 9.91 15.26 -13.55
N PHE A 118 9.58 13.97 -13.54
CA PHE A 118 9.70 13.14 -12.36
C PHE A 118 11.17 12.73 -12.18
N PRO A 119 11.63 12.45 -10.95
CA PRO A 119 12.98 11.93 -10.77
C PRO A 119 13.14 10.61 -11.55
N GLY A 120 14.31 10.41 -12.16
CA GLY A 120 14.69 9.11 -12.70
C GLY A 120 14.76 8.07 -11.56
N PRO A 121 14.35 6.81 -11.80
CA PRO A 121 14.01 6.21 -13.09
C PRO A 121 12.52 6.34 -13.49
N PHE A 122 11.68 6.92 -12.64
CA PHE A 122 10.22 6.81 -12.75
C PHE A 122 9.66 7.44 -14.03
N GLU A 123 10.17 8.61 -14.43
CA GLU A 123 9.69 9.30 -15.63
C GLU A 123 9.80 8.42 -16.88
N GLU A 124 10.96 7.84 -17.10
CA GLU A 124 11.23 7.04 -18.30
C GLU A 124 10.47 5.71 -18.26
N GLU A 125 10.29 5.11 -17.09
CA GLU A 125 9.45 3.91 -16.93
C GLU A 125 7.98 4.19 -17.27
N LEU A 126 7.43 5.34 -16.85
CA LEU A 126 6.07 5.76 -17.19
C LEU A 126 5.92 5.98 -18.71
N LYS A 127 6.91 6.62 -19.35
CA LYS A 127 6.95 6.79 -20.81
C LYS A 127 7.01 5.46 -21.56
N GLY A 128 7.79 4.51 -21.06
CA GLY A 128 7.88 3.15 -21.61
C GLY A 128 6.55 2.41 -21.56
N ILE A 129 5.87 2.46 -20.41
CA ILE A 129 4.53 1.89 -20.24
C ILE A 129 3.54 2.53 -21.22
N ALA A 130 3.50 3.87 -21.29
CA ALA A 130 2.63 4.60 -22.20
C ALA A 130 2.85 4.19 -23.67
N ALA A 131 4.11 4.06 -24.09
CA ALA A 131 4.46 3.69 -25.45
C ALA A 131 4.07 2.25 -25.82
N VAL A 132 4.28 1.27 -24.93
CA VAL A 132 3.92 -0.13 -25.21
C VAL A 132 2.41 -0.34 -25.18
N THR A 133 1.72 0.36 -24.28
CA THR A 133 0.28 0.21 -24.12
C THR A 133 -0.52 1.05 -25.10
N ASP A 134 0.08 2.06 -25.74
CA ASP A 134 -0.65 3.07 -26.53
C ASP A 134 -1.74 3.77 -25.67
N ILE A 135 -1.38 4.07 -24.42
CA ILE A 135 -2.19 4.87 -23.49
C ILE A 135 -1.49 6.22 -23.32
N PRO A 136 -2.20 7.35 -23.41
CA PRO A 136 -1.62 8.67 -23.19
C PRO A 136 -0.85 8.76 -21.87
N LEU A 137 0.34 9.37 -21.90
CA LEU A 137 1.22 9.48 -20.74
C LEU A 137 0.53 10.14 -19.54
N GLY A 138 -0.34 11.13 -19.78
CA GLY A 138 -1.13 11.78 -18.75
C GLY A 138 -1.97 10.81 -17.94
N GLU A 139 -2.59 9.83 -18.60
CA GLU A 139 -3.43 8.81 -17.94
C GLU A 139 -2.61 7.79 -17.17
N ILE A 140 -1.45 7.39 -17.69
CA ILE A 140 -0.49 6.54 -16.97
C ILE A 140 0.01 7.26 -15.71
N ILE A 141 0.30 8.57 -15.81
CA ILE A 141 0.64 9.39 -14.65
C ILE A 141 -0.54 9.45 -13.67
N SER A 142 -1.77 9.74 -14.13
CA SER A 142 -2.95 9.75 -13.27
C SER A 142 -3.16 8.42 -12.54
N PHE A 143 -2.94 7.29 -13.24
CA PHE A 143 -2.98 5.96 -12.63
C PHE A 143 -1.98 5.81 -11.48
N ASN A 144 -0.77 6.34 -11.64
CA ASN A 144 0.24 6.33 -10.58
C ASN A 144 -0.08 7.28 -9.43
N ILE A 145 -0.73 8.42 -9.72
CA ILE A 145 -1.21 9.37 -8.71
C ILE A 145 -2.35 8.74 -7.88
N PHE A 146 -3.23 7.95 -8.48
CA PHE A 146 -4.39 7.38 -7.77
C PHE A 146 -3.98 6.51 -6.57
N TYR A 147 -2.85 5.81 -6.65
CA TYR A 147 -2.35 5.00 -5.53
C TYR A 147 -1.84 5.81 -4.35
N GLU A 148 -1.66 7.11 -4.50
CA GLU A 148 -1.21 8.02 -3.44
C GLU A 148 -2.38 8.56 -2.59
N PHE A 149 -3.63 8.25 -2.95
CA PHE A 149 -4.82 8.83 -2.28
C PHE A 149 -5.92 7.84 -1.91
N PHE A 150 -6.02 6.71 -2.61
CA PHE A 150 -7.21 5.84 -2.56
C PHE A 150 -6.93 4.40 -2.13
N THR A 151 -5.76 4.16 -1.53
CA THR A 151 -5.44 2.85 -0.96
C THR A 151 -5.95 2.77 0.48
N MET A 152 -6.51 1.62 0.84
CA MET A 152 -6.77 1.26 2.23
C MET A 152 -6.04 -0.04 2.52
N CYS A 153 -5.53 -0.17 3.73
CA CYS A 153 -4.51 -1.15 3.98
C CYS A 153 -4.58 -1.63 5.41
N THR A 154 -4.26 -2.91 5.62
CA THR A 154 -3.96 -3.44 6.95
C THR A 154 -2.62 -4.15 6.87
N SER A 155 -1.69 -3.79 7.75
CA SER A 155 -0.34 -4.34 7.80
C SER A 155 0.00 -4.75 9.23
N ILE A 156 0.70 -5.89 9.34
CA ILE A 156 1.13 -6.48 10.60
C ILE A 156 2.60 -6.84 10.47
N VAL A 157 3.40 -6.41 11.44
CA VAL A 157 4.73 -6.95 11.72
C VAL A 157 4.72 -7.57 13.10
N ALA A 158 5.15 -8.83 13.21
CA ALA A 158 5.08 -9.60 14.45
C ALA A 158 6.34 -10.43 14.64
N GLU A 159 6.76 -10.57 15.90
CA GLU A 159 7.90 -11.40 16.30
C GLU A 159 7.41 -12.63 17.09
N ASN A 160 7.93 -13.81 16.73
CA ASN A 160 7.61 -15.07 17.42
C ASN A 160 8.57 -15.37 18.58
N LYS A 161 8.55 -16.60 19.13
CA LYS A 161 9.40 -16.98 20.28
C LYS A 161 10.84 -17.28 20.05
N GLU A 162 11.17 -17.36 18.79
CA GLU A 162 12.49 -17.66 18.33
C GLU A 162 13.15 -16.38 17.78
N GLY A 163 12.50 -15.21 17.92
CA GLY A 163 12.96 -13.93 17.41
C GLY A 163 12.76 -13.76 15.90
N HIS A 164 11.94 -14.61 15.28
CA HIS A 164 11.64 -14.55 13.85
C HIS A 164 10.50 -13.57 13.57
N LEU A 165 10.74 -12.68 12.61
CA LEU A 165 9.79 -11.67 12.18
C LEU A 165 8.94 -12.18 11.02
N VAL A 166 7.63 -11.96 11.12
CA VAL A 166 6.66 -12.16 10.04
C VAL A 166 6.01 -10.83 9.73
N HIS A 167 5.98 -10.48 8.44
CA HIS A 167 5.33 -9.28 7.95
C HIS A 167 4.23 -9.66 6.97
N GLY A 168 2.98 -9.44 7.36
CA GLY A 168 1.78 -9.78 6.59
C GLY A 168 0.92 -8.56 6.35
N ARG A 169 0.17 -8.55 5.25
CA ARG A 169 -0.63 -7.39 4.87
C ARG A 169 -1.79 -7.71 3.93
N ASN A 170 -2.84 -6.89 3.99
CA ASN A 170 -3.93 -6.82 3.03
C ASN A 170 -3.87 -5.50 2.24
N MET A 171 -4.07 -5.59 0.92
CA MET A 171 -4.23 -4.44 0.02
C MET A 171 -5.69 -4.28 -0.35
N ASP A 172 -6.30 -3.22 0.15
CA ASP A 172 -7.63 -2.81 -0.20
C ASP A 172 -7.53 -1.57 -1.10
N PHE A 173 -8.43 -1.48 -2.07
CA PHE A 173 -8.50 -0.32 -2.94
C PHE A 173 -9.94 0.15 -2.99
N GLY A 174 -10.15 1.42 -2.66
CA GLY A 174 -11.48 1.97 -2.45
C GLY A 174 -11.55 3.37 -3.00
N VAL A 175 -11.66 3.49 -4.33
CA VAL A 175 -12.03 4.78 -4.95
C VAL A 175 -13.52 5.08 -4.71
N PHE A 176 -14.32 4.13 -4.22
CA PHE A 176 -15.77 4.28 -3.96
C PHE A 176 -16.56 4.87 -5.14
N LEU A 177 -16.04 4.69 -6.36
CA LEU A 177 -16.68 5.12 -7.58
C LEU A 177 -16.96 3.89 -8.46
N GLY A 178 -18.15 3.87 -9.08
CA GLY A 178 -18.60 2.76 -9.92
C GLY A 178 -19.03 1.54 -9.11
N TRP A 179 -20.24 1.58 -8.54
CA TRP A 179 -20.83 0.43 -7.85
C TRP A 179 -21.57 -0.46 -8.84
N ASN A 180 -21.18 -1.73 -8.90
CA ASN A 180 -21.91 -2.75 -9.65
C ASN A 180 -22.96 -3.40 -8.75
N ILE A 181 -24.24 -3.09 -9.03
CA ILE A 181 -25.40 -3.60 -8.28
C ILE A 181 -25.66 -5.09 -8.47
N GLU A 182 -25.17 -5.70 -9.57
CA GLU A 182 -25.46 -7.10 -9.88
C GLU A 182 -24.64 -8.06 -9.01
N ASN A 183 -23.39 -7.68 -8.72
CA ASN A 183 -22.47 -8.51 -7.94
C ASN A 183 -22.00 -7.85 -6.63
N ASN A 184 -22.50 -6.65 -6.32
CA ASN A 184 -22.17 -5.87 -5.13
C ASN A 184 -20.66 -5.61 -4.97
N THR A 185 -20.02 -5.13 -6.05
CA THR A 185 -18.59 -4.81 -6.06
C THR A 185 -18.30 -3.42 -6.61
N TRP A 186 -17.12 -2.90 -6.26
CA TRP A 186 -16.58 -1.68 -6.85
C TRP A 186 -15.82 -2.03 -8.13
N VAL A 187 -16.19 -1.43 -9.25
CA VAL A 187 -15.66 -1.74 -10.60
C VAL A 187 -14.13 -1.66 -10.60
N ILE A 188 -13.56 -0.54 -10.14
CA ILE A 188 -12.11 -0.32 -10.14
C ILE A 188 -11.39 -1.36 -9.27
N THR A 189 -11.96 -1.72 -8.12
CA THR A 189 -11.38 -2.72 -7.22
C THR A 189 -11.34 -4.11 -7.85
N GLU A 190 -12.36 -4.49 -8.62
CA GLU A 190 -12.35 -5.77 -9.35
C GLU A 190 -11.37 -5.76 -10.52
N GLU A 191 -11.27 -4.64 -11.25
CA GLU A 191 -10.35 -4.47 -12.39
C GLU A 191 -8.88 -4.41 -11.98
N LEU A 192 -8.59 -4.08 -10.72
CA LEU A 192 -7.22 -4.15 -10.17
C LEU A 192 -6.73 -5.57 -9.93
N LYS A 193 -7.61 -6.51 -9.58
CA LYS A 193 -7.22 -7.90 -9.29
C LYS A 193 -6.44 -8.57 -10.43
N PRO A 194 -6.85 -8.50 -11.72
CA PRO A 194 -6.08 -9.06 -12.82
C PRO A 194 -4.78 -8.29 -13.16
N LEU A 195 -4.65 -7.04 -12.67
CA LEU A 195 -3.43 -6.24 -12.78
C LEU A 195 -2.43 -6.51 -11.66
N THR A 196 -2.85 -7.17 -10.58
CA THR A 196 -1.95 -7.56 -9.49
C THR A 196 -0.87 -8.52 -9.99
N VAL A 197 0.38 -8.20 -9.71
CA VAL A 197 1.56 -8.99 -10.10
C VAL A 197 2.60 -9.01 -8.98
N ASN A 198 3.32 -10.13 -8.90
CA ASN A 198 4.54 -10.22 -8.12
C ASN A 198 5.73 -9.90 -9.04
N LEU A 199 6.66 -9.10 -8.53
CA LEU A 199 7.79 -8.57 -9.26
C LEU A 199 9.08 -9.01 -8.57
N ASP A 200 9.98 -9.65 -9.31
CA ASP A 200 11.36 -9.91 -8.90
C ASP A 200 12.27 -8.91 -9.61
N PHE A 201 12.67 -7.86 -8.91
CA PHE A 201 13.57 -6.84 -9.45
C PHE A 201 15.00 -7.35 -9.38
N GLN A 202 15.62 -7.55 -10.53
CA GLN A 202 16.95 -8.13 -10.63
C GLN A 202 17.95 -7.15 -11.21
N ARG A 203 19.19 -7.21 -10.71
CA ARG A 203 20.35 -6.49 -11.24
C ARG A 203 21.50 -7.49 -11.34
N ASN A 204 22.17 -7.54 -12.48
CA ASN A 204 23.16 -8.56 -12.81
C ASN A 204 22.63 -10.00 -12.56
N ASN A 205 21.39 -10.27 -12.97
CA ASN A 205 20.70 -11.55 -12.80
C ASN A 205 20.58 -12.03 -11.32
N LYS A 206 20.58 -11.09 -10.37
CA LYS A 206 20.38 -11.36 -8.94
C LYS A 206 19.23 -10.52 -8.42
N THR A 207 18.34 -11.12 -7.64
CA THR A 207 17.27 -10.40 -6.93
C THR A 207 17.87 -9.29 -6.07
N VAL A 208 17.44 -8.06 -6.34
CA VAL A 208 17.66 -6.89 -5.48
C VAL A 208 16.55 -6.83 -4.44
N PHE A 209 15.30 -6.87 -4.87
CA PHE A 209 14.14 -6.93 -3.99
C PHE A 209 12.96 -7.60 -4.72
N LYS A 210 11.95 -8.02 -3.96
CA LYS A 210 10.69 -8.54 -4.49
C LYS A 210 9.53 -7.70 -4.00
N ALA A 211 8.50 -7.57 -4.82
CA ALA A 211 7.34 -6.74 -4.50
C ALA A 211 6.05 -7.33 -5.05
N SER A 212 4.93 -6.92 -4.47
CA SER A 212 3.60 -7.09 -5.06
C SER A 212 3.10 -5.70 -5.46
N SER A 213 2.70 -5.55 -6.72
CA SER A 213 2.28 -4.26 -7.29
C SER A 213 1.17 -4.47 -8.33
N PHE A 214 0.75 -3.39 -8.97
CA PHE A 214 -0.16 -3.41 -10.11
C PHE A 214 0.59 -3.09 -11.40
N ALA A 215 0.30 -3.84 -12.45
CA ALA A 215 0.84 -3.58 -13.77
C ALA A 215 0.40 -2.17 -14.24
N GLY A 216 1.38 -1.30 -14.54
CA GLY A 216 1.17 0.12 -14.84
C GLY A 216 1.58 1.07 -13.72
N TYR A 217 1.82 0.56 -12.50
CA TYR A 217 2.30 1.34 -11.35
C TYR A 217 3.81 1.14 -11.13
N VAL A 218 4.58 2.23 -11.19
CA VAL A 218 6.06 2.20 -11.08
C VAL A 218 6.59 2.46 -9.68
N GLY A 219 5.73 2.91 -8.75
CA GLY A 219 6.01 2.94 -7.32
C GLY A 219 5.83 1.56 -6.68
N MET A 220 6.15 1.43 -5.40
CA MET A 220 5.92 0.19 -4.65
C MET A 220 5.13 0.47 -3.39
N LEU A 221 4.20 -0.42 -3.05
CA LEU A 221 3.40 -0.34 -1.82
C LEU A 221 3.67 -1.51 -0.87
N THR A 222 4.26 -2.59 -1.39
CA THR A 222 4.49 -3.84 -0.67
C THR A 222 5.71 -4.52 -1.26
N GLY A 223 6.72 -4.79 -0.45
CA GLY A 223 7.88 -5.55 -0.89
C GLY A 223 8.83 -5.91 0.24
N PHE A 224 9.85 -6.67 -0.11
CA PHE A 224 10.94 -7.00 0.79
C PHE A 224 12.24 -7.17 0.04
N LYS A 225 13.33 -6.88 0.73
CA LYS A 225 14.70 -7.12 0.31
C LYS A 225 15.19 -8.41 1.00
N PRO A 226 15.44 -9.50 0.24
CA PRO A 226 15.74 -10.80 0.84
C PRO A 226 16.85 -10.74 1.88
N GLY A 227 16.56 -11.25 3.08
CA GLY A 227 17.51 -11.32 4.19
C GLY A 227 17.85 -9.99 4.85
N LEU A 228 17.22 -8.86 4.48
CA LEU A 228 17.52 -7.54 5.04
C LEU A 228 16.31 -6.90 5.72
N PHE A 229 15.25 -6.60 4.97
CA PHE A 229 14.04 -5.99 5.52
C PHE A 229 12.82 -6.18 4.61
N SER A 230 11.64 -5.88 5.14
CA SER A 230 10.33 -5.90 4.51
C SER A 230 9.62 -4.57 4.78
N LEU A 231 8.89 -4.06 3.79
CA LEU A 231 8.29 -2.73 3.84
C LEU A 231 6.89 -2.77 3.22
N THR A 232 5.92 -2.23 3.95
CA THR A 232 4.57 -1.97 3.45
C THR A 232 4.16 -0.54 3.73
N LEU A 233 3.33 0.00 2.84
CA LEU A 233 2.83 1.36 2.88
C LEU A 233 1.32 1.34 3.08
N ASN A 234 0.85 2.08 4.08
CA ASN A 234 -0.56 2.34 4.32
C ASN A 234 -0.82 3.86 4.22
N GLU A 235 -1.91 4.23 3.56
CA GLU A 235 -2.34 5.63 3.44
C GLU A 235 -2.70 6.20 4.82
N ARG A 236 -2.42 7.50 5.01
CA ARG A 236 -2.81 8.24 6.21
C ARG A 236 -3.58 9.50 5.85
N PHE A 237 -4.85 9.56 6.26
CA PHE A 237 -5.68 10.73 6.03
C PHE A 237 -5.34 11.87 6.99
N SER A 238 -5.11 13.06 6.43
CA SER A 238 -4.88 14.30 7.16
C SER A 238 -5.46 15.47 6.37
N ILE A 239 -5.86 16.55 7.07
CA ILE A 239 -6.21 17.83 6.42
C ILE A 239 -5.02 18.35 5.61
N ASN A 240 -3.81 18.15 6.14
CA ASN A 240 -2.54 18.42 5.47
C ASN A 240 -2.15 17.27 4.50
N GLY A 241 -3.10 16.80 3.71
CA GLY A 241 -3.01 15.57 2.93
C GLY A 241 -2.32 15.70 1.59
N GLY A 242 -2.34 14.60 0.82
CA GLY A 242 -1.63 14.51 -0.45
C GLY A 242 -2.15 15.43 -1.57
N TYR A 243 -3.41 15.86 -1.53
CA TYR A 243 -3.94 16.88 -2.45
C TYR A 243 -3.16 18.20 -2.37
N LEU A 244 -2.88 18.66 -1.15
CA LEU A 244 -2.06 19.85 -0.93
C LEU A 244 -0.61 19.62 -1.37
N GLY A 245 -0.12 18.38 -1.27
CA GLY A 245 1.20 17.99 -1.79
C GLY A 245 1.30 18.14 -3.30
N VAL A 246 0.32 17.61 -4.04
CA VAL A 246 0.25 17.76 -5.49
C VAL A 246 0.10 19.23 -5.90
N LEU A 247 -0.70 20.01 -5.17
CA LEU A 247 -0.82 21.45 -5.43
C LEU A 247 0.52 22.18 -5.22
N GLU A 248 1.22 21.93 -4.10
CA GLU A 248 2.57 22.48 -3.85
C GLU A 248 3.54 22.08 -4.98
N TRP A 249 3.48 20.83 -5.44
CA TRP A 249 4.31 20.32 -6.54
C TRP A 249 4.05 21.03 -7.86
N ILE A 250 2.78 21.18 -8.26
CA ILE A 250 2.38 21.89 -9.49
C ILE A 250 2.79 23.37 -9.43
N LEU A 251 2.74 23.99 -8.25
CA LEU A 251 3.20 25.37 -8.02
C LEU A 251 4.73 25.52 -7.95
N GLY A 252 5.48 24.43 -8.22
CA GLY A 252 6.94 24.46 -8.37
C GLY A 252 7.73 24.01 -7.14
N LYS A 253 7.08 23.67 -6.03
CA LYS A 253 7.75 23.18 -4.82
C LYS A 253 7.91 21.65 -4.88
N LYS A 254 9.02 21.23 -5.49
CA LYS A 254 9.32 19.81 -5.81
C LYS A 254 10.37 19.17 -4.88
N ASP A 255 10.38 19.55 -3.60
CA ASP A 255 11.34 19.07 -2.60
C ASP A 255 10.86 17.82 -1.82
N SER A 256 9.72 17.25 -2.20
CA SER A 256 9.09 16.09 -1.54
C SER A 256 9.08 14.87 -2.46
N MET A 257 9.12 13.66 -1.91
CA MET A 257 9.00 12.42 -2.69
C MET A 257 7.57 11.88 -2.66
N TRP A 258 7.15 11.30 -3.77
CA TRP A 258 5.92 10.51 -3.87
C TRP A 258 6.04 9.25 -2.98
N ILE A 259 5.00 8.87 -2.25
CA ILE A 259 5.08 7.84 -1.21
C ILE A 259 5.40 6.46 -1.80
N GLY A 260 4.85 6.13 -2.98
CA GLY A 260 5.24 4.92 -3.70
C GLY A 260 6.68 4.93 -4.22
N PHE A 261 7.19 6.10 -4.60
CA PHE A 261 8.53 6.25 -5.18
C PHE A 261 9.62 6.18 -4.11
N ILE A 262 9.40 6.77 -2.93
CA ILE A 262 10.33 6.60 -1.81
C ILE A 262 10.35 5.15 -1.33
N THR A 263 9.19 4.49 -1.25
CA THR A 263 9.11 3.07 -0.89
C THR A 263 9.91 2.20 -1.84
N ARG A 264 9.78 2.42 -3.16
CA ARG A 264 10.59 1.72 -4.15
C ARG A 264 12.08 2.05 -4.03
N THR A 265 12.43 3.32 -3.87
CA THR A 265 13.82 3.76 -3.72
C THR A 265 14.50 3.08 -2.53
N VAL A 266 13.79 2.96 -1.40
CA VAL A 266 14.27 2.26 -0.20
C VAL A 266 14.47 0.77 -0.49
N LEU A 267 13.48 0.08 -1.06
CA LEU A 267 13.60 -1.34 -1.43
C LEU A 267 14.77 -1.60 -2.40
N GLU A 268 14.94 -0.74 -3.40
CA GLU A 268 15.97 -0.90 -4.43
C GLU A 268 17.38 -0.62 -3.87
N ASN A 269 17.54 0.43 -3.05
CA ASN A 269 18.86 0.97 -2.72
C ASN A 269 19.32 0.75 -1.28
N SER A 270 18.42 0.74 -0.28
CA SER A 270 18.83 0.60 1.13
C SER A 270 19.40 -0.79 1.41
N THR A 271 20.35 -0.86 2.33
CA THR A 271 21.15 -2.06 2.62
C THR A 271 20.92 -2.63 4.02
N SER A 272 20.13 -1.96 4.86
CA SER A 272 19.76 -2.43 6.19
C SER A 272 18.41 -1.90 6.65
N TYR A 273 17.84 -2.51 7.70
CA TYR A 273 16.65 -2.03 8.39
C TYR A 273 16.83 -0.58 8.89
N GLU A 274 17.94 -0.31 9.59
CA GLU A 274 18.21 1.02 10.15
C GLU A 274 18.42 2.10 9.09
N GLU A 275 19.05 1.78 7.96
CA GLU A 275 19.16 2.72 6.83
C GLU A 275 17.77 3.03 6.24
N ALA A 276 16.98 1.98 5.98
CA ALA A 276 15.61 2.13 5.47
C ALA A 276 14.76 3.00 6.41
N LYS A 277 14.78 2.69 7.71
CA LYS A 277 14.10 3.46 8.76
C LYS A 277 14.53 4.93 8.76
N ASN A 278 15.83 5.19 8.76
CA ASN A 278 16.35 6.56 8.77
C ASN A 278 15.92 7.38 7.55
N ILE A 279 15.85 6.76 6.37
CA ILE A 279 15.35 7.40 5.16
C ILE A 279 13.84 7.70 5.30
N LEU A 280 13.07 6.71 5.77
CA LEU A 280 11.62 6.80 5.91
C LEU A 280 11.15 7.77 7.00
N ILE A 281 11.96 8.07 8.02
CA ILE A 281 11.61 9.08 9.04
C ILE A 281 11.98 10.52 8.62
N LYS A 282 13.00 10.70 7.76
CA LYS A 282 13.56 12.03 7.43
C LYS A 282 13.06 12.61 6.11
N THR A 283 12.76 11.76 5.12
CA THR A 283 12.43 12.21 3.76
C THR A 283 11.10 12.95 3.76
N LYS A 284 11.05 14.15 3.17
CA LYS A 284 9.78 14.86 2.94
C LYS A 284 8.95 14.07 1.93
N ILE A 285 7.68 13.86 2.22
CA ILE A 285 6.77 13.06 1.40
C ILE A 285 5.57 13.88 0.95
N LEU A 286 5.02 13.55 -0.21
CA LEU A 286 3.94 14.28 -0.85
C LEU A 286 2.60 14.13 -0.09
N ALA A 287 2.37 12.93 0.44
CA ALA A 287 1.18 12.57 1.20
C ALA A 287 1.60 11.99 2.57
N PRO A 288 0.81 12.21 3.64
CA PRO A 288 1.02 11.52 4.91
C PRO A 288 0.91 10.00 4.73
N ALA A 289 1.66 9.23 5.52
CA ALA A 289 1.72 7.78 5.37
C ALA A 289 2.02 7.08 6.69
N TYR A 290 1.68 5.80 6.74
CA TYR A 290 2.28 4.85 7.67
C TYR A 290 3.21 3.92 6.89
N PHE A 291 4.48 3.88 7.30
CA PHE A 291 5.41 2.87 6.81
C PHE A 291 5.55 1.80 7.88
N ILE A 292 5.21 0.55 7.52
CA ILE A 292 5.45 -0.59 8.38
C ILE A 292 6.71 -1.26 7.87
N LEU A 293 7.71 -1.38 8.73
CA LEU A 293 9.04 -1.87 8.37
C LEU A 293 9.38 -3.03 9.31
N GLY A 294 9.85 -4.15 8.75
CA GLY A 294 10.38 -5.28 9.52
C GLY A 294 11.79 -5.64 9.02
N GLY A 295 12.74 -5.85 9.91
CA GLY A 295 14.13 -6.19 9.61
C GLY A 295 14.37 -7.69 9.55
N ASN A 296 15.59 -8.10 9.89
CA ASN A 296 16.03 -9.49 9.87
C ASN A 296 16.46 -10.02 11.26
N GLN A 297 16.36 -9.20 12.30
CA GLN A 297 16.72 -9.53 13.68
C GLN A 297 15.59 -9.24 14.67
N SER A 298 15.64 -9.88 15.83
CA SER A 298 14.74 -9.64 16.96
C SER A 298 14.70 -8.15 17.31
N GLY A 299 13.49 -7.60 17.53
CA GLY A 299 13.25 -6.19 17.80
C GLY A 299 13.25 -5.27 16.57
N GLU A 300 13.65 -5.73 15.38
CA GLU A 300 13.62 -4.91 14.17
C GLU A 300 12.22 -4.92 13.55
N GLY A 301 11.26 -4.24 14.15
CA GLY A 301 9.97 -3.99 13.52
C GLY A 301 9.39 -2.68 14.00
N CYS A 302 8.80 -1.88 13.12
CA CYS A 302 8.16 -0.65 13.54
C CYS A 302 7.01 -0.21 12.62
N VAL A 303 6.17 0.66 13.16
CA VAL A 303 5.24 1.50 12.42
C VAL A 303 5.72 2.95 12.52
N ILE A 304 6.08 3.52 11.38
CA ILE A 304 6.50 4.92 11.27
C ILE A 304 5.29 5.74 10.84
N THR A 305 4.83 6.63 11.70
CA THR A 305 3.72 7.54 11.42
C THR A 305 4.26 8.87 10.89
N ARG A 306 3.95 9.20 9.63
CA ARG A 306 4.45 10.39 8.95
C ARG A 306 3.34 11.39 8.62
N ASP A 307 3.64 12.67 8.85
CA ASP A 307 3.05 13.73 8.04
C ASP A 307 4.00 14.07 6.87
N ARG A 308 3.53 14.92 5.94
CA ARG A 308 4.29 15.32 4.74
C ARG A 308 5.72 15.76 5.05
N LYS A 309 5.89 16.54 6.12
CA LYS A 309 7.17 17.19 6.46
C LYS A 309 7.81 16.68 7.74
N GLU A 310 7.04 15.99 8.57
CA GLU A 310 7.44 15.67 9.95
C GLU A 310 7.23 14.20 10.26
N LEU A 311 8.03 13.71 11.20
CA LEU A 311 7.81 12.45 11.88
C LEU A 311 6.86 12.71 13.04
N LEU A 312 5.76 11.97 13.11
CA LEU A 312 4.82 12.09 14.22
C LEU A 312 5.12 11.06 15.31
N ASP A 313 5.42 9.83 14.92
CA ASP A 313 5.69 8.74 15.86
C ASP A 313 6.47 7.60 15.20
N VAL A 314 7.18 6.83 16.02
CA VAL A 314 7.75 5.52 15.65
C VAL A 314 7.39 4.52 16.74
N TYR A 315 6.51 3.58 16.40
CA TYR A 315 6.11 2.52 17.30
C TYR A 315 6.86 1.23 16.97
N GLU A 316 7.88 0.91 17.77
CA GLU A 316 8.65 -0.33 17.63
C GLU A 316 7.86 -1.55 18.13
N VAL A 317 8.11 -2.69 17.50
CA VAL A 317 7.72 -4.00 17.99
C VAL A 317 8.40 -4.23 19.33
N SER A 318 7.59 -4.62 20.31
CA SER A 318 8.11 -5.16 21.57
C SER A 318 8.13 -6.68 21.48
N PRO A 319 9.08 -7.35 22.16
CA PRO A 319 9.12 -8.80 22.21
C PRO A 319 7.75 -9.35 22.61
N TRP A 320 7.30 -10.40 21.92
CA TRP A 320 6.01 -11.06 22.19
C TRP A 320 4.76 -10.29 21.80
N LYS A 321 4.87 -9.17 21.09
CA LYS A 321 3.74 -8.38 20.60
C LYS A 321 3.85 -8.12 19.10
N ALA A 322 2.70 -8.02 18.44
CA ALA A 322 2.63 -7.59 17.05
C ALA A 322 2.38 -6.07 17.00
N CYS A 323 3.00 -5.40 16.04
CA CYS A 323 2.58 -4.07 15.62
C CYS A 323 1.62 -4.22 14.44
N MET A 324 0.41 -3.71 14.59
CA MET A 324 -0.61 -3.71 13.55
C MET A 324 -1.03 -2.28 13.26
N MET A 325 -1.16 -1.95 11.98
CA MET A 325 -1.72 -0.68 11.54
C MET A 325 -2.74 -0.94 10.44
N SER A 326 -3.96 -0.41 10.62
CA SER A 326 -5.00 -0.40 9.60
C SER A 326 -5.33 1.05 9.25
N CYS A 327 -5.56 1.36 7.98
CA CYS A 327 -6.02 2.70 7.56
C CYS A 327 -7.33 3.10 8.25
N GLN A 328 -8.15 2.14 8.68
CA GLN A 328 -9.39 2.38 9.42
C GLN A 328 -9.15 2.64 10.92
N GLN A 329 -8.02 2.17 11.46
CA GLN A 329 -7.62 2.43 12.83
C GLN A 329 -6.60 3.57 12.83
N ASN A 330 -7.10 4.81 12.97
CA ASN A 330 -6.26 5.91 13.45
C ASN A 330 -5.85 5.58 14.90
N LEU A 331 -4.81 4.76 15.09
CA LEU A 331 -4.12 4.67 16.37
C LEU A 331 -3.23 5.90 16.52
N SER A 332 -3.86 7.06 16.71
CA SER A 332 -3.28 8.16 17.45
C SER A 332 -3.82 8.07 18.88
N SER A 333 -3.52 6.98 19.58
CA SER A 333 -3.64 6.92 21.03
C SER A 333 -2.23 6.99 21.59
N THR A 334 -1.72 8.21 21.75
CA THR A 334 -0.70 8.49 22.76
C THR A 334 -1.27 8.03 24.10
N SER A 335 -0.69 6.96 24.65
CA SER A 335 -0.85 6.63 26.07
C SER A 335 -0.06 7.60 26.93
#